data_AF-A0AAU7DJI5-F1
#
_entry.id   AF-A0AAU7DJI5-F1
#
_cell.length_a   1.000
_cell.length_b   1.000
_cell.length_c   1.000
_cell.angle_alpha   90.00
_cell.angle_beta   90.00
_cell.angle_gamma   90.00
#
_symmetry.space_group_name_H-M   'P 1'
#
loop_
_entity.id
_entity.type
_entity.pdbx_description
1 polymer ?
#
loop_
_entity_poly.entity_id
_entity_poly.type
_entity_poly.pdbx_seq_one_letter_code
_entity_poly.pdbx_strand_id
1 'polypeptide(L)'
;MDNERIRAICMALPHVVETVNWGHHLVYWAGDRDIGGKMFAMTDLDGTGTGVLWFHCGAERFHELLEVEGIIASPYLAKAYWVTLERWDALRPREIEEELRRGHELIFERLPKRTKAVLALPEKEQKKVIRERKLGLKARASVVERKSSGSAKSRKKAVG
;
A
#
# COMPACT_ATOMS: atom_id res chain seq x y z
N MET A 1 -15.26 3.66 15.36
CA MET A 1 -14.29 2.98 14.46
C MET A 1 -12.90 3.22 15.05
N ASP A 2 -11.96 2.31 14.86
CA ASP A 2 -10.57 2.43 15.33
C ASP A 2 -9.61 1.63 14.41
N ASN A 3 -8.32 1.73 14.67
CA ASN A 3 -7.27 1.03 13.93
C ASN A 3 -7.46 -0.50 13.90
N GLU A 4 -7.84 -1.12 15.01
CA GLU A 4 -8.00 -2.58 15.09
C GLU A 4 -9.18 -3.06 14.25
N ARG A 5 -10.28 -2.31 14.25
CA ARG A 5 -11.47 -2.62 13.46
C ARG A 5 -11.20 -2.46 11.97
N ILE A 6 -10.48 -1.41 11.56
CA ILE A 6 -10.05 -1.24 10.17
C ILE A 6 -9.16 -2.40 9.74
N ARG A 7 -8.18 -2.77 10.57
CA ARG A 7 -7.31 -3.91 10.32
C ARG A 7 -8.11 -5.19 10.12
N ALA A 8 -9.07 -5.47 11.00
CA ALA A 8 -9.93 -6.64 10.89
C ALA A 8 -10.73 -6.66 9.57
N ILE A 9 -11.28 -5.52 9.15
CA ILE A 9 -12.00 -5.39 7.87
C ILE A 9 -11.06 -5.65 6.70
N CYS A 10 -9.93 -4.95 6.62
CA CYS A 10 -8.99 -5.06 5.51
C CYS A 10 -8.39 -6.48 5.39
N MET A 11 -8.00 -7.08 6.51
CA MET A 11 -7.38 -8.41 6.52
C MET A 11 -8.36 -9.55 6.21
N ALA A 12 -9.67 -9.30 6.31
CA ALA A 12 -10.69 -10.25 5.86
C ALA A 12 -10.86 -10.27 4.33
N LEU A 13 -10.32 -9.29 3.61
CA LEU A 13 -10.41 -9.22 2.16
C LEU A 13 -9.39 -10.14 1.47
N PRO A 14 -9.70 -10.66 0.26
CA PRO A 14 -8.82 -11.58 -0.43
C PRO A 14 -7.42 -11.02 -0.71
N HIS A 15 -6.39 -11.83 -0.47
CA HIS A 15 -5.00 -11.53 -0.82
C HIS A 15 -4.42 -10.27 -0.15
N VAL A 16 -4.95 -9.83 0.99
CA VAL A 16 -4.44 -8.65 1.68
C VAL A 16 -3.17 -8.96 2.48
N VAL A 17 -2.20 -8.06 2.39
CA VAL A 17 -0.98 -8.04 3.21
C VAL A 17 -0.89 -6.68 3.88
N GLU A 18 -0.45 -6.64 5.13
CA GLU A 18 -0.20 -5.40 5.86
C GLU A 18 1.30 -5.15 6.05
N THR A 19 1.72 -3.89 6.02
CA THR A 19 3.08 -3.47 6.37
C THR A 19 3.07 -2.17 7.15
N VAL A 20 3.98 -2.02 8.12
CA VAL A 20 4.26 -0.72 8.72
C VAL A 20 5.20 0.04 7.79
N ASN A 21 4.72 1.16 7.25
CA ASN A 21 5.50 2.06 6.42
C ASN A 21 5.69 3.39 7.13
N TRP A 22 6.76 4.11 6.75
CA TRP A 22 7.05 5.46 7.23
C TRP A 22 7.09 5.60 8.76
N GLY A 23 7.32 4.50 9.48
CA GLY A 23 7.40 4.44 10.94
C GLY A 23 6.05 4.19 11.63
N HIS A 24 4.97 4.82 11.15
CA HIS A 24 3.70 4.91 11.88
C HIS A 24 2.45 4.54 11.06
N HIS A 25 2.58 4.36 9.74
CA HIS A 25 1.43 4.02 8.91
C HIS A 25 1.28 2.52 8.74
N LEU A 26 0.16 1.97 9.17
CA LEU A 26 -0.23 0.59 8.85
C LEU A 26 -0.89 0.60 7.47
N VAL A 27 -0.18 0.08 6.46
CA VAL A 27 -0.61 0.10 5.05
C VAL A 27 -1.14 -1.27 4.64
N TYR A 28 -2.31 -1.29 4.01
CA TYR A 28 -2.96 -2.49 3.49
C TYR A 28 -2.80 -2.58 1.97
N TRP A 29 -2.33 -3.74 1.50
CA TRP A 29 -1.98 -4.01 0.11
C TRP A 29 -2.87 -5.11 -0.47
N ALA A 30 -3.40 -4.91 -1.67
CA ALA A 30 -3.95 -5.99 -2.47
C ALA A 30 -2.77 -6.74 -3.13
N GLY A 31 -2.43 -7.91 -2.58
CA GLY A 31 -1.27 -8.72 -2.93
C GLY A 31 0.04 -8.25 -2.28
N ASP A 32 1.03 -9.15 -2.20
CA ASP A 32 2.36 -8.83 -1.68
C ASP A 32 3.12 -7.88 -2.64
N ARG A 33 3.79 -6.87 -2.08
CA ARG A 33 4.52 -5.84 -2.83
C ARG A 33 5.62 -6.41 -3.73
N ASP A 34 6.29 -7.48 -3.33
CA ASP A 34 7.39 -8.08 -4.09
C ASP A 34 6.94 -8.77 -5.38
N ILE A 35 5.64 -9.03 -5.51
CA ILE A 35 5.02 -9.53 -6.73
C ILE A 35 4.19 -8.46 -7.44
N GLY A 36 4.26 -7.20 -7.02
CA GLY A 36 3.56 -6.08 -7.64
C GLY A 36 2.20 -5.75 -7.02
N GLY A 37 1.99 -6.13 -5.76
CA GLY A 37 0.85 -5.69 -4.96
C GLY A 37 0.78 -4.17 -4.82
N LYS A 38 -0.43 -3.64 -4.64
CA LYS A 38 -0.72 -2.21 -4.59
C LYS A 38 -1.49 -1.87 -3.32
N MET A 39 -1.17 -0.74 -2.70
CA MET A 39 -1.89 -0.24 -1.53
C MET A 39 -3.30 0.20 -1.92
N PHE A 40 -4.26 -0.01 -1.01
CA PHE A 40 -5.64 0.45 -1.18
C PHE A 40 -6.18 1.21 0.04
N ALA A 41 -5.58 0.98 1.21
CA ALA A 41 -5.89 1.72 2.42
C ALA A 41 -4.65 1.83 3.34
N MET A 42 -4.68 2.78 4.26
CA MET A 42 -3.74 2.85 5.39
C MET A 42 -4.36 3.59 6.56
N THR A 43 -3.89 3.31 7.76
CA THR A 43 -4.22 4.07 8.97
C THR A 43 -2.97 4.58 9.65
N ASP A 44 -3.14 5.54 10.56
CA ASP A 44 -2.06 6.07 11.38
C ASP A 44 -2.13 5.45 12.77
N LEU A 45 -1.04 4.79 13.16
CA LEU A 45 -0.91 4.14 14.46
C LEU A 45 -0.65 5.14 15.58
N ASP A 46 -0.01 6.28 15.26
CA ASP A 46 0.43 7.26 16.25
C ASP A 46 -0.51 8.46 16.36
N GLY A 47 -1.45 8.61 15.41
CA GLY A 47 -2.41 9.72 15.37
C GLY A 47 -1.78 11.10 15.14
N THR A 48 -0.63 11.13 14.48
CA THR A 48 0.16 12.35 14.19
C THR A 48 -0.09 12.90 12.78
N GLY A 49 -0.72 12.11 11.91
CA GLY A 49 -1.07 12.45 10.54
C GLY A 49 -2.30 13.36 10.45
N THR A 50 -2.61 13.80 9.23
CA THR A 50 -3.74 14.68 8.94
C THR A 50 -5.10 13.97 8.97
N GLY A 51 -5.16 12.73 9.43
CA GLY A 51 -6.39 11.97 9.54
C GLY A 51 -6.19 10.62 10.19
N VAL A 52 -7.25 9.82 10.25
CA VAL A 52 -7.27 8.50 10.90
C VAL A 52 -7.24 7.35 9.89
N LEU A 53 -7.73 7.58 8.67
CA LEU A 53 -7.84 6.57 7.62
C LEU A 53 -7.66 7.21 6.25
N TRP A 54 -6.87 6.59 5.39
CA TRP A 54 -6.72 6.94 3.99
C TRP A 54 -7.10 5.74 3.14
N PHE A 55 -7.89 5.94 2.08
CA PHE A 55 -8.27 4.85 1.19
C PHE A 55 -8.51 5.33 -0.24
N HIS A 56 -8.34 4.41 -1.18
CA HIS A 56 -8.72 4.58 -2.58
C HIS A 56 -10.23 4.44 -2.71
N CYS A 57 -10.93 5.47 -3.17
CA CYS A 57 -12.39 5.45 -3.29
C CYS A 57 -12.88 5.26 -4.74
N GLY A 58 -11.97 5.33 -5.72
CA GLY A 58 -12.36 5.36 -7.13
C GLY A 58 -12.89 6.72 -7.60
N ALA A 59 -12.91 6.91 -8.92
CA ALA A 59 -13.33 8.16 -9.52
C ALA A 59 -14.81 8.47 -9.25
N GLU A 60 -15.66 7.44 -9.25
CA GLU A 60 -17.11 7.56 -9.05
C GLU A 60 -17.45 8.16 -7.68
N ARG A 61 -16.80 7.68 -6.61
CA ARG A 61 -17.09 8.14 -5.24
C ARG A 61 -16.30 9.35 -4.81
N PHE A 62 -15.28 9.76 -5.56
CA PHE A 62 -14.33 10.78 -5.11
C PHE A 62 -15.02 12.11 -4.78
N HIS A 63 -15.81 12.66 -5.70
CA HIS A 63 -16.45 13.95 -5.48
C HIS A 63 -17.55 13.88 -4.41
N GLU A 64 -18.34 12.81 -4.38
CA GLU A 64 -19.38 12.59 -3.37
C GLU A 64 -18.79 12.54 -1.94
N LEU A 65 -17.66 11.84 -1.78
CA LEU A 65 -17.02 11.74 -0.46
C LEU A 65 -16.42 13.08 -0.01
N LEU A 66 -16.02 13.97 -0.93
CA LEU A 66 -15.53 15.30 -0.56
C LEU A 66 -16.64 16.26 -0.09
N GLU A 67 -17.91 15.92 -0.31
CA GLU A 67 -19.05 16.69 0.23
C GLU A 67 -19.35 16.32 1.70
N VAL A 68 -18.73 15.25 2.21
CA VAL A 68 -18.92 14.79 3.60
C VAL A 68 -17.96 15.55 4.52
N GLU A 69 -18.51 16.15 5.57
CA GLU A 69 -17.71 16.82 6.59
C GLU A 69 -16.74 15.84 7.28
N GLY A 70 -15.45 16.21 7.35
CA GLY A 70 -14.41 15.34 7.89
C GLY A 70 -13.78 14.39 6.86
N ILE A 71 -14.08 14.56 5.57
CA ILE A 71 -13.38 13.90 4.47
C ILE A 71 -12.71 14.95 3.58
N ILE A 72 -11.42 14.77 3.33
CA ILE A 72 -10.65 15.62 2.45
C ILE A 72 -9.99 14.82 1.33
N ALA A 73 -9.59 15.52 0.27
CA ALA A 73 -8.75 14.92 -0.77
C ALA A 73 -7.39 14.57 -0.16
N SER A 74 -6.96 13.32 -0.30
CA SER A 74 -5.71 12.89 0.35
C SER A 74 -4.53 13.69 -0.18
N PRO A 75 -3.71 14.31 0.69
CA PRO A 75 -2.47 14.97 0.27
C PRO A 75 -1.62 14.03 -0.59
N TYR A 76 -1.11 14.54 -1.71
CA TYR A 76 -0.29 13.82 -2.72
C TYR A 76 -0.96 12.66 -3.48
N LEU A 77 -2.03 12.07 -2.96
CA LEU A 77 -2.71 10.90 -3.54
C LEU A 77 -4.06 11.23 -4.18
N ALA A 78 -4.57 12.45 -4.03
CA ALA A 78 -5.84 12.90 -4.61
C ALA A 78 -5.95 12.66 -6.13
N LYS A 79 -4.86 12.87 -6.89
CA LYS A 79 -4.84 12.60 -8.35
C LYS A 79 -5.12 11.13 -8.69
N ALA A 80 -4.90 10.22 -7.74
CA ALA A 80 -5.19 8.82 -7.88
C ALA A 80 -6.51 8.42 -7.21
N TYR A 81 -7.38 9.37 -6.83
CA TYR A 81 -8.67 9.16 -6.16
C TYR A 81 -8.55 8.54 -4.77
N TRP A 82 -7.64 9.08 -3.97
CA TRP A 82 -7.56 8.78 -2.54
C TRP A 82 -8.18 9.91 -1.73
N VAL A 83 -8.91 9.54 -0.68
CA VAL A 83 -9.44 10.45 0.34
C VAL A 83 -8.82 10.18 1.69
N THR A 84 -8.87 11.18 2.57
CA THR A 84 -8.49 11.09 3.98
C THR A 84 -9.72 11.34 4.82
N LEU A 85 -10.03 10.39 5.69
CA LEU A 85 -11.00 10.52 6.75
C LEU A 85 -10.28 11.15 7.96
N GLU A 86 -10.69 12.35 8.36
CA GLU A 86 -10.02 13.11 9.43
C GLU A 86 -10.35 12.55 10.83
N ARG A 87 -11.52 11.95 10.99
CA ARG A 87 -12.05 11.43 12.26
C ARG A 87 -12.91 10.20 12.06
N TRP A 88 -12.95 9.32 13.06
CA TRP A 88 -13.57 8.00 12.96
C TRP A 88 -15.09 7.99 12.77
N ASP A 89 -15.75 9.11 13.06
CA ASP A 89 -17.20 9.29 13.02
C ASP A 89 -17.68 10.09 11.81
N ALA A 90 -16.77 10.51 10.90
CA ALA A 90 -17.14 11.18 9.65
C ALA A 90 -17.91 10.28 8.67
N LEU A 91 -17.86 8.95 8.86
CA LEU A 91 -18.71 7.98 8.16
C LEU A 91 -19.26 6.95 9.14
N ARG A 92 -20.43 6.37 8.85
CA ARG A 92 -20.93 5.26 9.64
C ARG A 92 -20.03 4.03 9.44
N PRO A 93 -19.87 3.16 10.45
CA PRO A 93 -18.97 2.01 10.33
C PRO A 93 -19.21 1.12 9.12
N ARG A 94 -20.48 0.95 8.73
CA ARG A 94 -20.87 0.19 7.53
C ARG A 94 -20.40 0.84 6.24
N GLU A 95 -20.49 2.17 6.14
CA GLU A 95 -20.02 2.91 4.97
C GLU A 95 -18.50 2.78 4.82
N ILE A 96 -17.76 2.86 5.94
CA ILE A 96 -16.31 2.63 5.92
C ILE A 96 -15.99 1.22 5.41
N GLU A 97 -16.69 0.19 5.87
CA GLU A 97 -16.49 -1.18 5.40
C GLU A 97 -16.78 -1.32 3.89
N GLU A 98 -17.87 -0.72 3.41
CA GLU A 98 -18.25 -0.73 2.00
C GLU A 98 -17.20 0.00 1.13
N GLU A 99 -16.68 1.15 1.59
CA GLU A 99 -15.63 1.88 0.87
C GLU A 99 -14.28 1.16 0.85
N LEU A 100 -13.89 0.51 1.96
CA LEU A 100 -12.66 -0.28 2.00
C LEU A 100 -12.72 -1.48 1.06
N ARG A 101 -13.87 -2.17 1.00
CA ARG A 101 -14.11 -3.26 0.06
C ARG A 101 -14.03 -2.77 -1.39
N ARG A 102 -14.71 -1.67 -1.71
CA ARG A 102 -14.66 -1.05 -3.04
C ARG A 102 -13.23 -0.66 -3.44
N GLY A 103 -12.50 -0.01 -2.54
CA GLY A 103 -11.11 0.38 -2.76
C GLY A 103 -10.21 -0.81 -3.03
N HIS A 104 -10.38 -1.90 -2.28
CA HIS A 104 -9.69 -3.17 -2.54
C HIS A 104 -10.00 -3.73 -3.92
N GLU A 105 -11.28 -3.83 -4.30
CA GLU A 105 -11.71 -4.37 -5.60
C GLU A 105 -11.11 -3.57 -6.76
N LEU A 106 -11.20 -2.23 -6.72
CA LEU A 106 -10.65 -1.34 -7.73
C LEU A 106 -9.12 -1.47 -7.87
N ILE A 107 -8.41 -1.60 -6.75
CA ILE A 107 -6.96 -1.76 -6.76
C ILE A 107 -6.58 -3.16 -7.24
N PHE A 108 -7.31 -4.19 -6.82
CA PHE A 108 -7.12 -5.58 -7.25
C PHE A 108 -7.28 -5.68 -8.77
N GLU A 109 -8.30 -5.06 -9.35
CA GLU A 109 -8.50 -5.00 -10.80
C GLU A 109 -7.31 -4.37 -11.54
N ARG A 110 -6.69 -3.35 -10.94
CA ARG A 110 -5.53 -2.64 -11.50
C ARG A 110 -4.21 -3.38 -11.27
N LEU A 111 -4.19 -4.54 -10.62
CA LEU A 111 -2.96 -5.31 -10.44
C LEU A 111 -2.42 -5.80 -11.80
N PRO A 112 -1.08 -5.82 -11.98
CA PRO A 112 -0.47 -6.39 -13.17
C PRO A 112 -0.95 -7.82 -13.43
N LYS A 113 -1.10 -8.22 -14.70
CA LYS A 113 -1.51 -9.59 -15.08
C LYS A 113 -0.65 -10.66 -14.41
N ARG A 114 0.67 -10.43 -14.35
CA ARG A 114 1.62 -11.31 -13.67
C ARG A 114 1.32 -11.46 -12.17
N THR A 115 0.97 -10.37 -11.49
CA THR A 115 0.63 -10.37 -10.06
C THR A 115 -0.61 -11.22 -9.82
N LYS A 116 -1.69 -10.99 -10.60
CA LYS A 116 -2.91 -11.80 -10.52
C LYS A 116 -2.64 -13.28 -10.79
N ALA A 117 -1.80 -13.60 -11.76
CA ALA A 117 -1.41 -14.98 -12.07
C ALA A 117 -0.70 -15.65 -10.88
N VAL A 118 0.17 -14.93 -10.16
CA VAL A 118 0.80 -15.47 -8.94
C VAL A 118 -0.24 -15.66 -7.84
N LEU A 119 -1.14 -14.70 -7.62
CA LEU A 119 -2.18 -14.79 -6.56
C LEU A 119 -3.19 -15.93 -6.79
N ALA A 120 -3.31 -16.43 -8.02
CA ALA A 120 -4.14 -17.59 -8.35
C ALA A 120 -3.45 -18.94 -8.05
N LEU A 121 -2.15 -18.97 -7.75
CA LEU A 121 -1.43 -20.20 -7.39
C LEU A 121 -1.80 -20.68 -5.99
N PRO A 122 -1.57 -21.96 -5.64
CA PRO A 122 -1.63 -22.41 -4.24
C PRO A 122 -0.68 -21.62 -3.34
N GLU A 123 -1.06 -21.39 -2.08
CA GLU A 123 -0.33 -20.52 -1.15
C GLU A 123 1.17 -20.86 -1.02
N LYS A 124 1.51 -22.16 -1.04
CA LYS A 124 2.90 -22.64 -0.99
C LYS A 124 3.73 -22.15 -2.18
N GLU A 125 3.13 -22.12 -3.37
CA GLU A 125 3.77 -21.65 -4.59
C GLU A 125 3.87 -20.12 -4.61
N GLN A 126 2.85 -19.42 -4.13
CA GLN A 126 2.90 -17.96 -3.95
C GLN A 126 4.10 -17.58 -3.06
N LYS A 127 4.23 -18.22 -1.90
CA LYS A 127 5.33 -18.01 -0.93
C LYS A 127 6.69 -18.27 -1.57
N LYS A 128 6.81 -19.31 -2.40
CA LYS A 128 8.05 -19.62 -3.14
C LYS A 128 8.41 -18.49 -4.11
N VAL A 129 7.46 -18.03 -4.93
CA VAL A 129 7.69 -16.94 -5.90
C VAL A 129 8.08 -15.64 -5.20
N ILE A 130 7.40 -15.28 -4.11
CA ILE A 130 7.72 -14.09 -3.30
C ILE A 130 9.14 -14.19 -2.75
N ARG A 131 9.52 -15.34 -2.17
CA ARG A 131 10.87 -15.56 -1.64
C ARG A 131 11.94 -15.43 -2.71
N GLU A 132 11.74 -16.05 -3.87
CA GLU A 132 12.68 -15.98 -5.00
C GLU A 132 12.83 -14.53 -5.51
N ARG A 133 11.73 -13.77 -5.57
CA ARG A 133 11.77 -12.34 -5.90
C ARG A 133 12.55 -11.52 -4.89
N LYS A 134 12.30 -11.71 -3.60
CA LYS A 134 13.03 -11.03 -2.51
C LYS A 134 14.54 -11.32 -2.60
N LEU A 135 14.92 -12.59 -2.78
CA LEU A 135 16.33 -12.98 -2.92
C LEU A 135 16.98 -12.34 -4.16
N GLY A 136 16.28 -12.33 -5.30
CA GLY A 136 16.76 -11.70 -6.53
C GLY A 136 16.96 -10.19 -6.40
N LEU A 137 16.05 -9.49 -5.72
CA LEU A 137 16.17 -8.05 -5.47
C LEU A 137 17.35 -7.72 -4.55
N LYS A 138 17.54 -8.49 -3.46
CA LYS A 138 18.70 -8.34 -2.55
C LYS A 138 20.03 -8.57 -3.27
N ALA A 139 20.11 -9.62 -4.08
CA ALA A 139 21.31 -9.91 -4.87
C ALA A 139 21.66 -8.74 -5.80
N ARG A 140 20.68 -8.20 -6.53
CA ARG A 140 20.85 -7.03 -7.41
C ARG A 140 21.30 -5.79 -6.64
N ALA A 141 20.70 -5.49 -5.50
CA ALA A 141 21.10 -4.36 -4.66
C ALA A 141 22.59 -4.46 -4.23
N SER A 142 23.02 -5.64 -3.78
CA SER A 142 24.42 -5.87 -3.38
C SER A 142 25.43 -5.71 -4.53
N VAL A 143 25.00 -5.96 -5.78
CA VAL A 143 25.84 -5.76 -6.97
C VAL A 143 25.95 -4.28 -7.31
N VAL A 144 24.84 -3.53 -7.21
CA VAL A 144 24.82 -2.08 -7.43
C VAL A 144 25.72 -1.37 -6.42
N GLU A 145 25.66 -1.74 -5.15
CA GLU A 145 26.48 -1.17 -4.07
C GLU A 145 27.98 -1.46 -4.24
N ARG A 146 28.33 -2.67 -4.69
CA ARG A 146 29.72 -3.02 -5.03
C ARG A 146 30.24 -2.23 -6.23
N LYS A 147 29.40 -1.95 -7.24
CA LYS A 147 29.79 -1.14 -8.40
C LYS A 147 29.97 0.35 -8.05
N SER A 148 29.11 0.91 -7.20
CA SER A 148 29.22 2.31 -6.77
C SER A 148 30.46 2.55 -5.90
N SER A 149 30.75 1.66 -4.96
CA SER A 149 31.95 1.71 -4.11
C SER A 149 33.26 1.51 -4.89
N GLY A 150 33.27 0.61 -5.88
CA GLY A 150 34.42 0.41 -6.78
C GLY A 150 34.72 1.64 -7.67
N SER A 151 33.69 2.29 -8.21
CA SER A 151 33.84 3.51 -9.03
C SER A 151 34.35 4.71 -8.20
N ALA A 152 33.89 4.85 -6.94
CA ALA A 152 34.35 5.90 -6.03
C ALA A 152 35.84 5.74 -5.64
N LYS A 153 36.32 4.51 -5.47
CA LYS A 153 37.73 4.22 -5.17
C LYS A 153 38.66 4.54 -6.34
N SER A 154 38.20 4.33 -7.57
CA SER A 154 38.99 4.61 -8.78
C SER A 154 39.13 6.11 -9.08
N ARG A 155 38.12 6.94 -8.76
CA ARG A 155 38.19 8.40 -8.95
C ARG A 155 39.15 9.09 -7.97
N LYS A 156 39.27 8.61 -6.73
CA LYS A 156 40.23 9.16 -5.75
C LYS A 156 41.70 8.90 -6.13
N LYS A 157 41.97 7.90 -6.99
CA LYS A 157 43.33 7.55 -7.44
C LYS A 157 43.79 8.33 -8.68
N ALA A 158 42.89 9.04 -9.37
CA ALA A 158 43.18 9.77 -10.61
C ALA A 158 43.35 11.29 -10.41
N VAL A 159 43.25 11.78 -9.17
CA VAL A 159 43.36 13.22 -8.81
C VAL A 159 44.55 13.44 -7.84
N GLY A 160 45.45 12.44 -7.72
CA GLY A 160 46.66 12.51 -6.89
C GLY A 160 47.91 12.36 -7.75
#